data_AF-A0A103RIV7-F1
#
_entry.id   AF-A0A103RIV7-F1
#
_cell.length_a   1.000
_cell.length_b   1.000
_cell.length_c   1.000
_cell.angle_alpha   90.00
_cell.angle_beta   90.00
_cell.angle_gamma   90.00
#
_symmetry.space_group_name_H-M   'P 1'
#
loop_
_entity.id
_entity.type
_entity.pdbx_description
1 polymer ?
#
loop_
_entity_poly.entity_id
_entity_poly.type
_entity_poly.pdbx_seq_one_letter_code
_entity_poly.pdbx_strand_id
1 'polypeptide(L)'
;MLMSWLTVLAGWSPACQAQPAPREGSEMQEKTPVRMMTEAQQVKLMQFVRVGLKWVAGQIPFDEVVRTFGQPKKYDADGVRMIEYAYDFDDDTMSVTFSYDKLHPIDGKPSINTFGIKVGDGVGGDVYTNIPYETWDSLGLHRLARGELIDGMRTEMGDFFDPTGLRDTSGWYPTNYVTFGYRLPMPLDSTFDVIAGFGYLGEWVSEKGGATLSNFRSAVNLRSLAIGRHYLTPEELQQRQLAKRQKYGEMNLCTGMVCPETAIWQAWTSNGPTDAHVVFKDRPFPTARNSGQLREAAEHREPTGHER
;
A
#
# COMPACT_ATOMS: atom_id res chain seq x y z
N MET A 1 -0.43 -3.15 -22.34
CA MET A 1 -0.74 -4.46 -21.73
C MET A 1 -0.69 -4.25 -20.23
N LEU A 2 -1.86 -4.09 -19.60
CA LEU A 2 -1.96 -3.81 -18.16
C LEU A 2 -1.77 -5.10 -17.36
N MET A 3 -0.71 -5.19 -16.56
CA MET A 3 -0.59 -6.23 -15.55
C MET A 3 -1.71 -6.05 -14.53
N SER A 4 -2.50 -7.09 -14.31
CA SER A 4 -3.53 -7.16 -13.29
C SER A 4 -2.90 -6.98 -11.90
N TRP A 5 -3.40 -6.01 -11.13
CA TRP A 5 -2.98 -5.62 -9.78
C TRP A 5 -2.83 -6.78 -8.77
N LEU A 6 -3.45 -7.93 -9.06
CA LEU A 6 -3.33 -9.16 -8.28
C LEU A 6 -1.98 -9.87 -8.43
N THR A 7 -1.16 -9.52 -9.42
CA THR A 7 0.21 -10.09 -9.52
C THR A 7 1.14 -9.62 -8.41
N VAL A 8 0.84 -8.51 -7.73
CA VAL A 8 1.61 -8.06 -6.55
C VAL A 8 1.33 -8.94 -5.32
N LEU A 9 0.10 -9.48 -5.19
CA LEU A 9 -0.27 -10.44 -4.15
C LEU A 9 0.03 -11.90 -4.54
N ALA A 10 0.11 -12.21 -5.83
CA ALA A 10 0.45 -13.55 -6.33
C ALA A 10 1.96 -13.82 -6.48
N GLY A 11 2.82 -12.81 -6.27
CA GLY A 11 4.28 -12.91 -6.46
C GLY A 11 5.08 -13.41 -5.25
N TRP A 12 4.42 -13.91 -4.21
CA TRP A 12 5.04 -14.26 -2.93
C TRP A 12 5.57 -15.70 -2.91
N SER A 13 6.68 -15.94 -3.61
CA SER A 13 7.72 -16.92 -3.27
C SER A 13 8.85 -16.89 -4.31
N PRO A 14 10.07 -16.51 -3.92
CA PRO A 14 11.22 -17.21 -4.48
C PRO A 14 12.29 -17.46 -3.41
N ALA A 15 12.22 -18.62 -2.74
CA ALA A 15 13.35 -19.48 -2.40
C ALA A 15 12.89 -20.64 -1.51
N CYS A 16 12.33 -21.69 -2.10
CA CYS A 16 12.76 -23.05 -1.77
C CYS A 16 12.34 -24.01 -2.88
N GLN A 17 13.18 -25.01 -3.07
CA GLN A 17 13.25 -25.98 -4.17
C GLN A 17 11.90 -26.52 -4.67
N ALA A 18 11.86 -26.85 -5.96
CA ALA A 18 10.76 -27.55 -6.63
C ALA A 18 10.27 -28.74 -5.79
N GLN A 19 9.16 -28.54 -5.08
CA GLN A 19 8.42 -29.65 -4.48
C GLN A 19 7.53 -30.27 -5.58
N PRO A 20 7.57 -31.60 -5.75
CA PRO A 20 6.68 -32.25 -6.69
C PRO A 20 5.22 -32.07 -6.23
N ALA A 21 4.32 -31.91 -7.21
CA ALA A 21 2.88 -31.85 -6.96
C ALA A 21 2.43 -33.05 -6.09
N PRO A 22 1.51 -32.86 -5.14
CA PRO A 22 0.96 -33.98 -4.37
C PRO A 22 0.23 -34.93 -5.33
N ARG A 23 0.60 -36.21 -5.29
CA ARG A 23 -0.10 -37.25 -6.05
C ARG A 23 -1.51 -37.43 -5.48
N GLU A 24 -2.52 -37.38 -6.34
CA GLU A 24 -3.87 -37.85 -6.01
C GLU A 24 -3.83 -39.32 -5.60
N GLY A 25 -4.37 -39.63 -4.41
CA GLY A 25 -4.49 -41.00 -3.95
C GLY A 25 -4.86 -41.10 -2.47
N SER A 26 -6.17 -41.12 -2.21
CA SER A 26 -6.86 -41.82 -1.11
C SER A 26 -5.99 -42.40 0.02
N GLU A 27 -6.01 -41.77 1.19
CA GLU A 27 -5.92 -42.45 2.50
C GLU A 27 -6.40 -41.47 3.58
N MET A 28 -7.15 -41.98 4.56
CA MET A 28 -7.67 -41.21 5.69
C MET A 28 -6.54 -40.43 6.38
N GLN A 29 -6.42 -39.13 6.09
CA GLN A 29 -5.59 -38.24 6.88
C GLN A 29 -6.21 -38.14 8.27
N GLU A 30 -5.57 -38.75 9.27
CA GLU A 30 -5.67 -38.30 10.65
C GLU A 30 -5.53 -36.78 10.63
N LYS A 31 -6.61 -36.06 10.93
CA LYS A 31 -6.58 -34.60 11.01
C LYS A 31 -5.57 -34.23 12.08
N THR A 32 -4.41 -33.73 11.66
CA THR A 32 -3.43 -33.09 12.55
C THR A 32 -4.20 -32.14 13.48
N PRO A 33 -4.02 -32.24 14.80
CA PRO A 33 -4.80 -31.44 15.73
C PRO A 33 -4.57 -29.95 15.44
N VAL A 34 -5.67 -29.24 15.18
CA VAL A 34 -5.65 -27.80 14.93
C VAL A 34 -5.14 -27.07 16.17
N ARG A 35 -4.10 -26.25 16.00
CA ARG A 35 -3.52 -25.43 17.07
C ARG A 35 -4.07 -24.01 16.99
N MET A 36 -4.90 -23.60 17.97
CA MET A 36 -5.38 -22.21 18.05
C MET A 36 -4.28 -21.28 18.57
N MET A 37 -4.08 -20.13 17.92
CA MET A 37 -3.25 -19.06 18.46
C MET A 37 -3.85 -18.54 19.76
N THR A 38 -3.01 -18.42 20.79
CA THR A 38 -3.38 -17.81 22.06
C THR A 38 -3.71 -16.32 21.87
N GLU A 39 -4.44 -15.73 22.83
CA GLU A 39 -4.74 -14.30 22.81
C GLU A 39 -3.46 -13.45 22.76
N ALA A 40 -2.43 -13.83 23.52
CA ALA A 40 -1.14 -13.14 23.54
C ALA A 40 -0.46 -13.15 22.16
N GLN A 41 -0.52 -14.28 21.45
CA GLN A 41 0.01 -14.40 20.10
C GLN A 41 -0.78 -13.56 19.09
N GLN A 42 -2.11 -13.52 19.21
CA GLN A 42 -2.95 -12.68 18.35
C GLN A 42 -2.71 -11.18 18.63
N VAL A 43 -2.51 -10.78 19.90
CA VAL A 43 -2.10 -9.42 20.27
C VAL A 43 -0.75 -9.07 19.65
N LYS A 44 0.21 -10.00 19.67
CA LYS A 44 1.54 -9.81 19.05
C LYS A 44 1.43 -9.65 17.53
N LEU A 45 0.62 -10.47 16.87
CA LEU A 45 0.30 -10.35 15.45
C LEU A 45 -0.27 -8.95 15.14
N MET A 46 -1.23 -8.48 15.93
CA MET A 46 -1.80 -7.14 15.76
C MET A 46 -0.78 -6.02 16.00
N GLN A 47 0.19 -6.21 16.90
CA GLN A 47 1.30 -5.27 17.09
C GLN A 47 2.16 -5.18 15.83
N PHE A 48 2.48 -6.32 15.21
CA PHE A 48 3.19 -6.36 13.93
C PHE A 48 2.43 -5.65 12.83
N VAL A 49 1.12 -5.92 12.68
CA VAL A 49 0.30 -5.26 11.66
C VAL A 49 0.34 -3.73 11.80
N ARG A 50 0.21 -3.20 13.02
CA ARG A 50 0.25 -1.75 13.27
C ARG A 50 1.61 -1.13 12.94
N VAL A 51 2.70 -1.79 13.30
CA VAL A 51 4.07 -1.30 13.01
C VAL A 51 4.39 -1.46 11.53
N GLY A 52 4.02 -2.59 10.94
CA GLY A 52 4.16 -2.88 9.51
C GLY A 52 3.43 -1.85 8.66
N LEU A 53 2.18 -1.51 9.00
CA LEU A 53 1.43 -0.47 8.30
C LEU A 53 2.13 0.89 8.35
N LYS A 54 2.66 1.30 9.51
CA LYS A 54 3.43 2.55 9.64
C LYS A 54 4.71 2.54 8.80
N TRP A 55 5.44 1.43 8.80
CA TRP A 55 6.66 1.27 8.02
C TRP A 55 6.38 1.31 6.52
N VAL A 56 5.38 0.54 6.05
CA VAL A 56 4.93 0.58 4.65
C VAL A 56 4.42 1.97 4.29
N ALA A 57 3.74 2.69 5.18
CA ALA A 57 3.33 4.07 4.93
C ALA A 57 4.50 5.08 4.91
N GLY A 58 5.71 4.67 5.32
CA GLY A 58 6.89 5.54 5.38
C GLY A 58 6.90 6.47 6.59
N GLN A 59 6.05 6.19 7.58
CA GLN A 59 5.92 7.00 8.79
C GLN A 59 7.01 6.70 9.81
N ILE A 60 7.62 5.51 9.74
CA ILE A 60 8.72 5.09 10.61
C ILE A 60 9.84 4.45 9.77
N PRO A 61 11.12 4.64 10.17
CA PRO A 61 12.24 3.92 9.58
C PRO A 61 12.27 2.46 10.06
N PHE A 62 13.04 1.61 9.37
CA PHE A 62 13.19 0.21 9.76
C PHE A 62 13.87 0.01 11.12
N ASP A 63 14.77 0.91 11.51
CA ASP A 63 15.42 0.87 12.83
C ASP A 63 14.39 0.93 13.97
N GLU A 64 13.24 1.57 13.75
CA GLU A 64 12.14 1.58 14.72
C GLU A 64 11.41 0.22 14.80
N VAL A 65 11.33 -0.50 13.69
CA VAL A 65 10.84 -1.89 13.67
C VAL A 65 11.78 -2.78 14.49
N VAL A 66 13.09 -2.68 14.24
CA VAL A 66 14.13 -3.43 14.98
C VAL A 66 14.12 -3.09 16.46
N ARG A 67 13.97 -1.81 16.83
CA ARG A 67 13.83 -1.38 18.23
C ARG A 67 12.61 -2.00 18.91
N THR A 68 11.52 -2.22 18.17
CA THR A 68 10.26 -2.73 18.71
C THR A 68 10.25 -4.25 18.86
N PHE A 69 10.86 -4.98 17.91
CA PHE A 69 10.75 -6.44 17.83
C PHE A 69 12.08 -7.18 17.99
N GLY A 70 13.19 -6.46 18.14
CA GLY A 70 14.53 -7.04 18.15
C GLY A 70 15.12 -7.22 16.75
N GLN A 71 16.27 -7.88 16.68
CA GLN A 71 16.98 -8.10 15.42
C GLN A 71 16.34 -9.22 14.59
N PRO A 72 15.94 -8.97 13.33
CA PRO A 72 15.45 -9.99 12.42
C PRO A 72 16.58 -10.80 11.80
N LYS A 73 16.23 -11.95 11.20
CA LYS A 73 17.10 -12.63 10.23
C LYS A 73 17.05 -11.86 8.92
N LYS A 74 18.20 -11.56 8.32
CA LYS A 74 18.30 -10.90 7.01
C LYS A 74 18.59 -11.93 5.93
N TYR A 75 17.78 -11.91 4.87
CA TYR A 75 17.97 -12.68 3.65
C TYR A 75 18.28 -11.71 2.50
N ASP A 76 19.51 -11.79 2.01
CA ASP A 76 20.03 -10.91 0.96
C ASP A 76 21.09 -11.66 0.16
N ALA A 77 20.79 -11.92 -1.10
CA ALA A 77 21.68 -12.65 -1.99
C ALA A 77 21.79 -11.95 -3.35
N ASP A 78 22.96 -12.09 -3.98
CA ASP A 78 23.20 -11.58 -5.34
C ASP A 78 22.29 -12.28 -6.35
N GLY A 79 21.75 -11.50 -7.28
CA GLY A 79 20.76 -11.99 -8.26
C GLY A 79 19.35 -12.18 -7.70
N VAL A 80 19.13 -12.07 -6.38
CA VAL A 80 17.79 -12.09 -5.77
C VAL A 80 17.24 -10.67 -5.69
N ARG A 81 16.04 -10.46 -6.26
CA ARG A 81 15.34 -9.16 -6.33
C ARG A 81 15.06 -8.55 -4.95
N MET A 82 14.65 -9.37 -3.99
CA MET A 82 14.19 -8.90 -2.70
C MET A 82 15.30 -8.96 -1.65
N ILE A 83 15.27 -8.01 -0.72
CA ILE A 83 15.92 -8.14 0.59
C ILE A 83 14.82 -8.36 1.59
N GLU A 84 14.90 -9.43 2.38
CA GLU A 84 13.87 -9.75 3.36
C GLU A 84 14.44 -9.76 4.77
N TYR A 85 13.70 -9.17 5.69
CA TYR A 85 13.97 -9.23 7.12
C TYR A 85 12.83 -10.01 7.77
N ALA A 86 13.15 -11.19 8.31
CA ALA A 86 12.16 -12.12 8.83
C ALA A 86 12.25 -12.27 10.35
N TYR A 87 11.08 -12.44 10.96
CA TYR A 87 10.92 -12.85 12.35
C TYR A 87 10.05 -14.11 12.39
N ASP A 88 10.53 -15.15 13.07
CA ASP A 88 9.80 -16.39 13.32
C ASP A 88 9.43 -16.44 14.81
N PHE A 89 8.17 -16.78 15.13
CA PHE A 89 7.66 -16.72 16.51
C PHE A 89 7.04 -18.03 16.99
N ASP A 90 7.25 -18.31 18.28
CA ASP A 90 6.62 -19.34 19.12
C ASP A 90 6.32 -20.64 18.35
N ASP A 91 7.33 -21.49 18.13
CA ASP A 91 7.21 -22.77 17.41
C ASP A 91 6.44 -22.64 16.08
N ASP A 92 6.90 -21.73 15.22
CA ASP A 92 6.37 -21.49 13.88
C ASP A 92 4.87 -21.13 13.86
N THR A 93 4.35 -20.45 14.89
CA THR A 93 2.96 -19.97 14.90
C THR A 93 2.70 -18.85 13.90
N MET A 94 3.69 -18.01 13.63
CA MET A 94 3.66 -17.06 12.53
C MET A 94 5.08 -16.71 12.09
N SER A 95 5.21 -16.40 10.80
CA SER A 95 6.40 -15.77 10.22
C SER A 95 6.03 -14.39 9.70
N VAL A 96 6.87 -13.40 9.99
CA VAL A 96 6.67 -12.00 9.64
C VAL A 96 7.82 -11.55 8.75
N THR A 97 7.52 -10.92 7.63
CA THR A 97 8.53 -10.44 6.67
C THR A 97 8.40 -8.96 6.38
N PHE A 98 9.54 -8.28 6.29
CA PHE A 98 9.67 -6.92 5.79
C PHE A 98 10.60 -6.95 4.58
N SER A 99 10.06 -6.61 3.41
CA SER A 99 10.74 -6.81 2.13
C SER A 99 11.04 -5.47 1.44
N TYR A 100 12.25 -5.37 0.89
CA TYR A 100 12.68 -4.28 0.03
C TYR A 100 12.93 -4.79 -1.39
N ASP A 101 12.66 -3.96 -2.38
CA ASP A 101 12.89 -4.24 -3.80
C ASP A 101 14.19 -3.60 -4.28
N LYS A 102 15.11 -4.40 -4.80
CA LYS A 102 16.37 -3.94 -5.41
C LYS A 102 16.19 -3.44 -6.84
N LEU A 103 15.12 -3.85 -7.55
CA LEU A 103 14.94 -3.51 -8.97
C LEU A 103 14.56 -2.05 -9.19
N HIS A 104 13.86 -1.44 -8.23
CA HIS A 104 13.37 -0.07 -8.32
C HIS A 104 13.92 0.76 -7.14
N PRO A 105 15.23 1.06 -7.13
CA PRO A 105 15.83 1.79 -6.04
C PRO A 105 15.37 3.25 -6.01
N ILE A 106 15.26 3.80 -4.81
CA ILE A 106 14.98 5.21 -4.56
C ILE A 106 16.22 5.80 -3.89
N ASP A 107 16.76 6.88 -4.44
CA ASP A 107 18.00 7.52 -3.98
C ASP A 107 19.18 6.53 -3.83
N GLY A 108 19.28 5.58 -4.77
CA GLY A 108 20.33 4.55 -4.78
C GLY A 108 20.18 3.46 -3.72
N LYS A 109 19.07 3.42 -2.99
CA LYS A 109 18.78 2.40 -1.98
C LYS A 109 17.59 1.53 -2.39
N PRO A 110 17.57 0.23 -1.99
CA PRO A 110 16.39 -0.62 -2.17
C PRO A 110 15.13 0.06 -1.61
N SER A 111 14.05 0.02 -2.37
CA SER A 111 12.81 0.68 -1.99
C SER A 111 11.96 -0.23 -1.10
N ILE A 112 11.17 0.37 -0.20
CA ILE A 112 10.20 -0.39 0.60
C ILE A 112 9.23 -1.06 -0.35
N ASN A 113 9.06 -2.37 -0.24
CA ASN A 113 8.16 -3.12 -1.10
C ASN A 113 6.92 -3.56 -0.32
N THR A 114 7.08 -4.41 0.69
CA THR A 114 5.93 -5.07 1.32
C THR A 114 6.24 -5.55 2.73
N PHE A 115 5.23 -5.51 3.59
CA PHE A 115 5.20 -6.17 4.88
C PHE A 115 4.20 -7.32 4.82
N GLY A 116 4.54 -8.49 5.37
CA GLY A 116 3.62 -9.63 5.39
C GLY A 116 3.69 -10.45 6.66
N ILE A 117 2.60 -11.16 6.92
CA ILE A 117 2.52 -12.19 7.95
C ILE A 117 1.94 -13.45 7.33
N LYS A 118 2.54 -14.59 7.66
CA LYS A 118 2.04 -15.93 7.39
C LYS A 118 1.74 -16.60 8.73
N VAL A 119 0.52 -17.08 8.93
CA VAL A 119 0.12 -17.81 10.15
C VAL A 119 0.41 -19.29 9.94
N GLY A 120 1.20 -19.89 10.83
CA GLY A 120 1.72 -21.25 10.64
C GLY A 120 2.43 -21.40 9.30
N ASP A 121 2.21 -22.55 8.68
CA ASP A 121 2.58 -22.80 7.28
C ASP A 121 1.66 -22.14 6.25
N GLY A 122 0.91 -21.12 6.65
CA GLY A 122 0.08 -20.30 5.77
C GLY A 122 -1.22 -21.00 5.46
N VAL A 123 -1.62 -21.09 4.20
CA VAL A 123 -2.98 -21.52 3.86
C VAL A 123 -3.26 -23.00 4.16
N GLY A 124 -2.24 -23.84 4.19
CA GLY A 124 -2.35 -25.27 4.57
C GLY A 124 -1.91 -25.60 6.00
N GLY A 125 -1.51 -24.61 6.80
CA GLY A 125 -0.98 -24.85 8.14
C GLY A 125 -2.02 -25.29 9.18
N ASP A 126 -1.56 -25.90 10.26
CA ASP A 126 -2.37 -26.36 11.40
C ASP A 126 -2.70 -25.27 12.43
N VAL A 127 -2.08 -24.08 12.30
CA VAL A 127 -2.26 -22.95 13.24
C VAL A 127 -3.45 -22.08 12.83
N TYR A 128 -4.44 -21.90 13.71
CA TYR A 128 -5.68 -21.18 13.40
C TYR A 128 -5.82 -19.92 14.27
N THR A 129 -6.45 -18.89 13.71
CA THR A 129 -6.73 -17.64 14.43
C THR A 129 -8.22 -17.47 14.69
N ASN A 130 -8.56 -16.52 15.58
CA ASN A 130 -9.92 -16.06 15.81
C ASN A 130 -9.99 -14.54 15.67
N ILE A 131 -9.48 -14.03 14.54
CA ILE A 131 -9.41 -12.60 14.19
C ILE A 131 -10.44 -12.31 13.08
N PRO A 132 -11.61 -11.76 13.40
CA PRO A 132 -12.60 -11.37 12.39
C PRO A 132 -12.04 -10.37 11.38
N TYR A 133 -12.44 -10.45 10.11
CA TYR A 133 -11.98 -9.47 9.10
C TYR A 133 -12.40 -8.03 9.40
N GLU A 134 -13.48 -7.82 10.17
CA GLU A 134 -13.91 -6.50 10.63
C GLU A 134 -12.87 -5.83 11.54
N THR A 135 -11.96 -6.62 12.12
CA THR A 135 -10.83 -6.10 12.91
C THR A 135 -10.02 -5.07 12.11
N TRP A 136 -9.90 -5.26 10.80
CA TRP A 136 -9.08 -4.41 9.93
C TRP A 136 -9.70 -3.03 9.67
N ASP A 137 -11.03 -2.88 9.79
CA ASP A 137 -11.70 -1.59 9.62
C ASP A 137 -11.26 -0.56 10.67
N SER A 138 -10.82 -1.04 11.85
CA SER A 138 -10.34 -0.19 12.94
C SER A 138 -8.95 0.40 12.70
N LEU A 139 -8.26 0.01 11.61
CA LEU A 139 -6.90 0.44 11.31
C LEU A 139 -6.81 1.70 10.44
N GLY A 140 -7.93 2.39 10.19
CA GLY A 140 -7.98 3.55 9.31
C GLY A 140 -7.80 3.18 7.83
N LEU A 141 -8.06 1.91 7.50
CA LEU A 141 -8.05 1.40 6.14
C LEU A 141 -9.39 1.66 5.46
N HIS A 142 -9.36 1.86 4.16
CA HIS A 142 -10.54 2.00 3.32
C HIS A 142 -10.74 0.71 2.52
N ARG A 143 -11.93 0.12 2.61
CA ARG A 143 -12.29 -1.09 1.86
C ARG A 143 -12.22 -0.81 0.36
N LEU A 144 -11.61 -1.71 -0.42
CA LEU A 144 -11.53 -1.50 -1.87
C LEU A 144 -12.91 -1.57 -2.51
N ALA A 145 -13.23 -0.61 -3.37
CA ALA A 145 -14.48 -0.60 -4.11
C ALA A 145 -14.15 -0.37 -5.58
N ARG A 146 -14.23 -1.42 -6.40
CA ARG A 146 -13.97 -1.33 -7.84
C ARG A 146 -14.82 -0.21 -8.45
N GLY A 147 -14.17 0.68 -9.21
CA GLY A 147 -14.82 1.84 -9.81
C GLY A 147 -14.81 3.10 -8.95
N GLU A 148 -14.48 3.00 -7.65
CA GLU A 148 -14.32 4.17 -6.79
C GLU A 148 -13.12 5.01 -7.21
N LEU A 149 -13.23 6.34 -7.06
CA LEU A 149 -12.11 7.24 -7.30
C LEU A 149 -11.16 7.29 -6.09
N ILE A 150 -9.87 7.05 -6.34
CA ILE A 150 -8.83 6.97 -5.31
C ILE A 150 -8.52 8.36 -4.76
N ASP A 151 -8.30 9.32 -5.65
CA ASP A 151 -7.92 10.71 -5.40
C ASP A 151 -8.79 11.72 -6.17
N GLY A 152 -9.97 11.26 -6.61
CA GLY A 152 -10.89 12.04 -7.45
C GLY A 152 -10.66 11.86 -8.95
N MET A 153 -9.63 11.10 -9.37
CA MET A 153 -9.36 10.87 -10.78
C MET A 153 -9.03 9.42 -11.12
N ARG A 154 -8.10 8.79 -10.37
CA ARG A 154 -7.72 7.39 -10.63
C ARG A 154 -8.77 6.44 -10.09
N THR A 155 -9.03 5.36 -10.80
CA THR A 155 -10.10 4.40 -10.48
C THR A 155 -9.54 3.17 -9.78
N GLU A 156 -10.18 2.76 -8.69
CA GLU A 156 -9.88 1.53 -7.98
C GLU A 156 -10.24 0.30 -8.82
N MET A 157 -9.32 -0.66 -8.87
CA MET A 157 -9.42 -1.88 -9.67
C MET A 157 -9.56 -3.14 -8.82
N GLY A 158 -9.36 -3.04 -7.50
CA GLY A 158 -9.57 -4.13 -6.55
C GLY A 158 -11.00 -4.20 -6.03
N ASP A 159 -11.38 -5.38 -5.56
CA ASP A 159 -12.63 -5.59 -4.84
C ASP A 159 -12.33 -5.81 -3.36
N PHE A 160 -13.22 -5.33 -2.49
CA PHE A 160 -13.13 -5.56 -1.05
C PHE A 160 -13.11 -7.06 -0.72
N PHE A 161 -13.92 -7.85 -1.41
CA PHE A 161 -14.01 -9.28 -1.22
C PHE A 161 -13.59 -9.96 -2.52
N ASP A 162 -12.48 -10.68 -2.49
CA ASP A 162 -11.93 -11.41 -3.63
C ASP A 162 -11.83 -12.90 -3.31
N PRO A 163 -12.57 -13.79 -4.00
CA PRO A 163 -12.47 -15.23 -3.81
C PRO A 163 -11.22 -15.78 -4.50
N THR A 164 -10.04 -15.40 -3.99
CA THR A 164 -8.72 -15.71 -4.54
C THR A 164 -8.55 -17.20 -4.82
N GLY A 165 -9.03 -18.07 -3.94
CA GLY A 165 -8.97 -19.52 -4.11
C GLY A 165 -9.71 -20.07 -5.34
N LEU A 166 -10.76 -19.40 -5.80
CA LEU A 166 -11.48 -19.79 -7.03
C LEU A 166 -10.80 -19.27 -8.29
N ARG A 167 -10.04 -18.18 -8.18
CA ARG A 167 -9.35 -17.55 -9.29
C ARG A 167 -7.94 -18.08 -9.50
N ASP A 168 -7.39 -18.70 -8.46
CA ASP A 168 -6.07 -19.29 -8.50
C ASP A 168 -6.05 -20.54 -9.38
N THR A 169 -5.48 -20.38 -10.57
CA THR A 169 -5.28 -21.48 -11.51
C THR A 169 -4.05 -22.33 -11.17
N SER A 170 -3.20 -21.89 -10.23
CA SER A 170 -1.99 -22.62 -9.84
C SER A 170 -2.25 -23.74 -8.84
N GLY A 171 -3.41 -23.72 -8.16
CA GLY A 171 -3.78 -24.69 -7.13
C GLY A 171 -3.05 -24.48 -5.79
N TRP A 172 -2.39 -23.34 -5.61
CA TRP A 172 -1.71 -22.98 -4.37
C TRP A 172 -2.70 -22.65 -3.25
N TYR A 173 -3.81 -22.01 -3.61
CA TYR A 173 -4.88 -21.64 -2.71
C TYR A 173 -6.03 -22.64 -2.80
N PRO A 174 -6.58 -23.12 -1.66
CA PRO A 174 -7.79 -23.92 -1.66
C PRO A 174 -8.96 -23.06 -2.11
N THR A 175 -9.97 -23.69 -2.70
CA THR A 175 -11.14 -23.02 -3.32
C THR A 175 -11.95 -22.15 -2.35
N ASN A 176 -11.77 -22.35 -1.05
CA ASN A 176 -12.44 -21.63 0.02
C ASN A 176 -11.59 -20.50 0.63
N TYR A 177 -10.46 -20.19 0.00
CA TYR A 177 -9.59 -19.09 0.37
C TYR A 177 -10.08 -17.75 -0.22
N VAL A 178 -10.12 -16.73 0.62
CA VAL A 178 -10.60 -15.39 0.25
C VAL A 178 -9.60 -14.33 0.70
N THR A 179 -9.51 -13.24 -0.05
CA THR A 179 -8.74 -12.07 0.34
C THR A 179 -9.69 -10.90 0.55
N PHE A 180 -9.58 -10.25 1.71
CA PHE A 180 -10.20 -8.96 1.96
C PHE A 180 -9.24 -7.84 1.59
N GLY A 181 -9.59 -7.06 0.57
CA GLY A 181 -8.78 -5.99 0.01
C GLY A 181 -9.06 -4.63 0.65
N TYR A 182 -8.00 -3.91 1.00
CA TYR A 182 -8.07 -2.55 1.54
C TYR A 182 -7.00 -1.65 0.91
N ARG A 183 -7.20 -0.34 0.98
CA ARG A 183 -6.16 0.68 0.76
C ARG A 183 -5.99 1.53 2.02
N LEU A 184 -4.77 1.97 2.29
CA LEU A 184 -4.53 3.04 3.25
C LEU A 184 -4.66 4.38 2.52
N PRO A 185 -5.55 5.30 2.94
CA PRO A 185 -5.62 6.62 2.35
C PRO A 185 -4.29 7.37 2.50
N MET A 186 -3.66 7.67 1.37
CA MET A 186 -2.37 8.37 1.33
C MET A 186 -2.56 9.88 1.11
N PRO A 187 -1.65 10.72 1.63
CA PRO A 187 -1.59 12.15 1.29
C PRO A 187 -1.51 12.39 -0.23
N LEU A 188 -2.04 13.52 -0.71
CA LEU A 188 -2.08 13.86 -2.14
C LEU A 188 -0.71 14.10 -2.77
N ASP A 189 0.31 14.36 -1.96
CA ASP A 189 1.71 14.50 -2.37
C ASP A 189 2.49 13.17 -2.32
N SER A 190 1.85 12.08 -1.88
CA SER A 190 2.49 10.77 -1.85
C SER A 190 2.77 10.26 -3.26
N THR A 191 4.00 9.78 -3.46
CA THR A 191 4.48 9.20 -4.71
C THR A 191 4.12 7.71 -4.86
N PHE A 192 3.39 7.16 -3.89
CA PHE A 192 2.97 5.77 -3.88
C PHE A 192 1.56 5.65 -3.28
N ASP A 193 0.95 4.50 -3.52
CA ASP A 193 -0.23 4.03 -2.82
C ASP A 193 0.15 2.85 -1.91
N VAL A 194 -0.65 2.64 -0.86
CA VAL A 194 -0.49 1.51 0.07
C VAL A 194 -1.75 0.66 0.03
N ILE A 195 -1.57 -0.61 -0.30
CA ILE A 195 -2.65 -1.59 -0.46
C ILE A 195 -2.41 -2.72 0.53
N ALA A 196 -3.48 -3.22 1.13
CA ALA A 196 -3.45 -4.35 2.05
C ALA A 196 -4.40 -5.45 1.59
N GLY A 197 -3.97 -6.70 1.73
CA GLY A 197 -4.81 -7.88 1.53
C GLY A 197 -4.74 -8.78 2.76
N PHE A 198 -5.89 -9.20 3.27
CA PHE A 198 -6.00 -10.12 4.41
C PHE A 198 -6.66 -11.43 3.97
N GLY A 199 -5.89 -12.51 4.02
CA GLY A 199 -6.26 -13.83 3.53
C GLY A 199 -6.90 -14.71 4.59
N TYR A 200 -8.03 -15.33 4.26
CA TYR A 200 -8.84 -16.14 5.17
C TYR A 200 -9.23 -17.46 4.54
N LEU A 201 -9.34 -18.50 5.36
CA LEU A 201 -10.14 -19.68 5.04
C LEU A 201 -11.55 -19.46 5.59
N GLY A 202 -12.58 -19.79 4.81
CA GLY A 202 -13.93 -19.89 5.35
C GLY A 202 -14.85 -20.69 4.47
N GLU A 203 -15.99 -21.09 5.02
CA GLU A 203 -16.95 -21.94 4.34
C GLU A 203 -17.98 -21.10 3.59
N TRP A 204 -18.20 -21.46 2.32
CA TRP A 204 -19.28 -20.92 1.50
C TRP A 204 -20.63 -21.51 1.97
N VAL A 205 -21.63 -20.68 2.23
CA VAL A 205 -22.96 -21.09 2.71
C VAL A 205 -23.73 -21.90 1.66
N SER A 206 -23.41 -21.77 0.36
CA SER A 206 -24.24 -22.30 -0.71
C SER A 206 -23.49 -23.21 -1.69
N GLU A 207 -24.02 -24.41 -1.91
CA GLU A 207 -23.59 -25.32 -2.99
C GLU A 207 -23.99 -24.82 -4.40
N LYS A 208 -24.90 -23.84 -4.50
CA LYS A 208 -25.43 -23.30 -5.76
C LYS A 208 -25.17 -21.80 -5.96
N GLY A 209 -24.85 -21.07 -4.89
CA GLY A 209 -24.57 -19.64 -4.89
C GLY A 209 -23.08 -19.40 -5.01
N GLY A 210 -22.67 -18.53 -5.95
CA GLY A 210 -21.27 -18.16 -6.12
C GLY A 210 -20.65 -17.54 -4.87
N ALA A 211 -19.32 -17.40 -4.88
CA ALA A 211 -18.58 -16.75 -3.82
C ALA A 211 -18.99 -15.28 -3.72
N THR A 212 -19.78 -14.98 -2.71
CA THR A 212 -20.22 -13.62 -2.35
C THR A 212 -19.97 -13.43 -0.87
N LEU A 213 -19.75 -12.18 -0.45
CA LEU A 213 -19.53 -11.85 0.95
C LEU A 213 -20.68 -12.34 1.85
N SER A 214 -21.93 -12.24 1.40
CA SER A 214 -23.11 -12.72 2.13
C SER A 214 -23.15 -14.24 2.34
N ASN A 215 -22.40 -14.98 1.51
CA ASN A 215 -22.30 -16.43 1.58
C ASN A 215 -21.08 -16.88 2.40
N PHE A 216 -20.36 -16.00 3.08
CA PHE A 216 -19.18 -16.38 3.85
C PHE A 216 -19.53 -16.51 5.34
N ARG A 217 -19.54 -17.75 5.88
CA ARG A 217 -20.08 -18.05 7.23
C ARG A 217 -19.28 -17.45 8.39
N SER A 218 -17.97 -17.57 8.30
CA SER A 218 -17.05 -17.18 9.37
C SER A 218 -15.72 -16.75 8.76
N ALA A 219 -15.34 -15.51 9.02
CA ALA A 219 -14.15 -14.86 8.51
C ALA A 219 -13.18 -14.55 9.65
N VAL A 220 -12.93 -15.55 10.49
CA VAL A 220 -12.13 -15.38 11.72
C VAL A 220 -10.76 -16.07 11.63
N ASN A 221 -10.57 -16.99 10.69
CA ASN A 221 -9.32 -17.73 10.51
C ASN A 221 -8.41 -17.06 9.47
N LEU A 222 -7.78 -15.95 9.88
CA LEU A 222 -6.70 -15.32 9.13
C LEU A 222 -5.56 -16.32 8.90
N ARG A 223 -5.09 -16.42 7.66
CA ARG A 223 -3.97 -17.30 7.25
C ARG A 223 -2.73 -16.52 6.85
N SER A 224 -2.94 -15.37 6.22
CA SER A 224 -1.86 -14.52 5.79
C SER A 224 -2.37 -13.11 5.58
N LEU A 225 -1.45 -12.16 5.57
CA LEU A 225 -1.71 -10.81 5.10
C LEU A 225 -0.47 -10.25 4.43
N ALA A 226 -0.70 -9.29 3.54
CA ALA A 226 0.36 -8.52 2.91
C ALA A 226 -0.09 -7.06 2.79
N ILE A 227 0.81 -6.14 3.11
CA ILE A 227 0.62 -4.69 2.99
C ILE A 227 1.77 -4.17 2.13
N GLY A 228 1.46 -3.73 0.91
CA GLY A 228 2.44 -3.38 -0.12
C GLY A 228 2.40 -1.92 -0.53
N ARG A 229 3.54 -1.43 -1.02
CA ARG A 229 3.63 -0.18 -1.75
C ARG A 229 3.47 -0.40 -3.24
N HIS A 230 2.64 0.43 -3.84
CA HIS A 230 2.60 0.63 -5.28
C HIS A 230 3.18 2.02 -5.58
N TYR A 231 4.42 2.08 -6.06
CA TYR A 231 5.00 3.34 -6.51
C TYR A 231 4.32 3.78 -7.80
N LEU A 232 3.83 5.02 -7.81
CA LEU A 232 3.07 5.53 -8.92
C LEU A 232 3.95 5.74 -10.15
N THR A 233 3.42 5.38 -11.32
CA THR A 233 4.07 5.71 -12.59
C THR A 233 4.05 7.23 -12.83
N PRO A 234 4.89 7.77 -13.72
CA PRO A 234 4.84 9.19 -14.10
C PRO A 234 3.44 9.66 -14.50
N GLU A 235 2.67 8.82 -15.22
CA GLU A 235 1.30 9.11 -15.64
C GLU A 235 0.34 9.14 -14.44
N GLU A 236 0.46 8.18 -13.52
CA GLU A 236 -0.36 8.14 -12.30
C GLU A 236 -0.07 9.33 -11.39
N LEU A 237 1.20 9.73 -11.28
CA LEU A 237 1.62 10.94 -10.57
C LEU A 237 1.02 12.19 -11.23
N GLN A 238 1.04 12.28 -12.55
CA GLN A 238 0.44 13.39 -13.27
C GLN A 238 -1.08 13.45 -13.06
N GLN A 239 -1.77 12.31 -13.09
CA GLN A 239 -3.20 12.22 -12.78
C GLN A 239 -3.51 12.65 -11.35
N ARG A 240 -2.75 12.18 -10.36
CA ARG A 240 -2.88 12.62 -8.97
C ARG A 240 -2.65 14.13 -8.81
N GLN A 241 -1.63 14.67 -9.47
CA GLN A 241 -1.39 16.12 -9.48
C GLN A 241 -2.52 16.89 -10.15
N LEU A 242 -3.12 16.37 -11.22
CA LEU A 242 -4.26 16.99 -11.89
C LEU A 242 -5.52 16.92 -11.02
N ALA A 243 -5.77 15.79 -10.37
CA ALA A 243 -6.88 15.63 -9.42
C ALA A 243 -6.75 16.61 -8.25
N LYS A 244 -5.53 16.76 -7.71
CA LYS A 244 -5.17 17.79 -6.74
C LYS A 244 -5.51 19.18 -7.28
N ARG A 245 -5.11 19.51 -8.52
CA ARG A 245 -5.41 20.80 -9.16
C ARG A 245 -6.91 21.02 -9.36
N GLN A 246 -7.67 20.01 -9.77
CA GLN A 246 -9.12 20.11 -9.94
C GLN A 246 -9.79 20.37 -8.60
N LYS A 247 -9.47 19.57 -7.58
CA LYS A 247 -9.99 19.76 -6.23
C LYS A 247 -9.69 21.16 -5.68
N TYR A 248 -8.47 21.66 -5.86
CA TYR A 248 -8.08 23.00 -5.38
C TYR A 248 -8.57 24.15 -6.27
N GLY A 249 -8.69 23.92 -7.57
CA GLY A 249 -9.23 24.88 -8.55
C GLY A 249 -10.74 25.06 -8.42
N GLU A 250 -11.49 23.99 -8.18
CA GLU A 250 -12.94 24.02 -7.90
C GLU A 250 -13.26 24.71 -6.57
N MET A 251 -12.34 24.67 -5.61
CA MET A 251 -12.43 25.45 -4.36
C MET A 251 -12.11 26.95 -4.54
N ASN A 252 -11.98 27.44 -5.79
CA ASN A 252 -11.68 28.85 -6.09
C ASN A 252 -10.39 29.38 -5.44
N LEU A 253 -9.36 28.53 -5.28
CA LEU A 253 -8.00 29.01 -4.96
C LEU A 253 -7.32 29.73 -6.14
N CYS A 254 -8.06 29.92 -7.26
CA CYS A 254 -7.62 30.49 -8.53
C CYS A 254 -7.13 31.95 -8.48
N THR A 255 -7.09 32.62 -7.33
CA THR A 255 -6.34 33.87 -7.14
C THR A 255 -5.95 34.04 -5.68
N GLY A 256 -4.66 34.17 -5.39
CA GLY A 256 -4.18 34.76 -4.13
C GLY A 256 -4.33 33.95 -2.84
N MET A 257 -4.55 32.62 -2.87
CA MET A 257 -4.56 31.80 -1.65
C MET A 257 -3.48 30.72 -1.66
N VAL A 258 -2.89 30.44 -0.49
CA VAL A 258 -1.81 29.46 -0.31
C VAL A 258 -2.35 28.05 -0.52
N CYS A 259 -1.61 27.19 -1.21
CA CYS A 259 -1.88 25.75 -1.16
C CYS A 259 -1.75 25.28 0.30
N PRO A 260 -2.83 24.79 0.94
CA PRO A 260 -2.86 24.55 2.39
C PRO A 260 -1.83 23.50 2.86
N GLU A 261 -1.32 22.69 1.94
CA GLU A 261 -0.39 21.60 2.23
C GLU A 261 1.09 22.00 2.05
N THR A 262 1.40 22.99 1.21
CA THR A 262 2.79 23.29 0.82
C THR A 262 3.29 24.67 1.24
N ALA A 263 2.43 25.55 1.76
CA ALA A 263 2.77 26.95 2.07
C ALA A 263 3.32 27.77 0.88
N ILE A 264 3.24 27.23 -0.34
CA ILE A 264 3.75 27.85 -1.56
C ILE A 264 2.55 28.36 -2.38
N TRP A 265 2.64 29.62 -2.80
CA TRP A 265 1.76 30.23 -3.78
C TRP A 265 2.41 30.10 -5.16
N GLN A 266 1.65 29.64 -6.16
CA GLN A 266 2.14 29.55 -7.54
C GLN A 266 1.13 30.18 -8.50
N ALA A 267 1.61 31.09 -9.35
CA ALA A 267 0.81 31.68 -10.42
C ALA A 267 0.85 30.79 -11.66
N TRP A 268 -0.31 30.51 -12.24
CA TRP A 268 -0.43 29.67 -13.43
C TRP A 268 -1.23 30.37 -14.53
N THR A 269 -0.78 30.20 -15.78
CA THR A 269 -1.53 30.57 -16.99
C THR A 269 -1.76 29.31 -17.84
N SER A 270 -2.54 29.42 -18.92
CA SER A 270 -2.78 28.34 -19.89
C SER A 270 -1.50 27.77 -20.53
N ASN A 271 -0.36 28.47 -20.38
CA ASN A 271 0.93 28.08 -20.96
C ASN A 271 1.92 27.52 -19.92
N GLY A 272 1.50 27.30 -18.67
CA GLY A 272 2.35 26.73 -17.60
C GLY A 272 2.56 27.65 -16.39
N PRO A 273 3.51 27.29 -15.50
CA PRO A 273 3.79 28.07 -14.30
C PRO A 273 4.47 29.37 -14.69
N THR A 274 3.98 30.47 -14.13
CA THR A 274 4.53 31.81 -14.40
C THR A 274 5.31 32.37 -13.22
N ASP A 275 5.02 31.92 -11.99
CA ASP A 275 5.77 32.35 -10.80
C ASP A 275 5.54 31.41 -9.60
N ALA A 276 6.49 31.35 -8.66
CA ALA A 276 6.38 30.54 -7.43
C ALA A 276 6.98 31.29 -6.22
N HIS A 277 6.18 31.53 -5.18
CA HIS A 277 6.58 32.26 -3.98
C HIS A 277 6.24 31.48 -2.70
N VAL A 278 7.13 31.49 -1.72
CA VAL A 278 6.88 30.98 -0.36
C VAL A 278 6.10 32.02 0.42
N VAL A 279 4.95 31.64 1.01
CA VAL A 279 4.11 32.56 1.79
C VAL A 279 4.22 32.22 3.28
N PHE A 280 4.65 33.19 4.08
CA PHE A 280 4.73 33.07 5.53
C PHE A 280 3.42 33.51 6.18
N LYS A 281 3.05 32.83 7.28
CA LYS A 281 1.89 33.17 8.12
C LYS A 281 1.93 34.67 8.50
N ASP A 282 0.78 35.34 8.43
CA ASP A 282 0.56 36.75 8.78
C ASP A 282 1.18 37.81 7.84
N ARG A 283 1.57 37.45 6.61
CA ARG A 283 1.93 38.41 5.55
C ARG A 283 0.88 38.52 4.44
N PRO A 284 0.61 39.73 3.91
CA PRO A 284 -0.29 39.90 2.78
C PRO A 284 0.28 39.28 1.50
N PHE A 285 -0.60 38.73 0.66
CA PHE A 285 -0.25 38.02 -0.57
C PHE A 285 0.35 38.94 -1.65
N PRO A 286 1.40 38.51 -2.38
CA PRO A 286 1.81 39.18 -3.60
C PRO A 286 0.72 39.03 -4.67
N THR A 287 0.28 40.13 -5.25
CA THR A 287 -0.69 40.11 -6.36
C THR A 287 -0.03 39.54 -7.61
N ALA A 288 -0.72 38.65 -8.34
CA ALA A 288 -0.24 38.13 -9.62
C ALA A 288 0.07 39.31 -10.57
N ARG A 289 1.33 39.43 -10.99
CA ARG A 289 1.72 40.48 -11.95
C ARG A 289 1.23 40.05 -13.32
N ASN A 290 0.34 40.86 -13.91
CA ASN A 290 -0.10 40.65 -15.28
C ASN A 290 1.11 40.65 -16.22
N SER A 291 1.13 39.72 -17.17
CA SER A 291 2.20 39.48 -18.15
C SER A 291 2.58 40.70 -19.00
N GLY A 292 1.80 41.78 -18.98
CA GLY A 292 2.14 43.06 -19.60
C GLY A 292 3.23 43.86 -18.87
N GLN A 293 3.38 43.71 -17.55
CA GLN A 293 4.36 44.48 -16.77
C GLN A 293 5.79 43.92 -16.83
N LEU A 294 5.98 42.72 -17.40
CA LEU A 294 7.31 42.12 -17.58
C LEU A 294 8.15 42.82 -18.67
N ARG A 295 7.53 43.55 -19.61
CA ARG A 295 8.28 44.32 -20.63
C ARG A 295 8.68 45.71 -20.15
N GLU A 296 7.81 46.44 -19.43
CA GLU A 296 8.12 47.81 -18.97
C GLU A 296 9.17 47.85 -17.84
N ALA A 297 9.27 46.82 -16.99
CA ALA A 297 10.28 46.79 -15.93
C ALA A 297 11.71 46.52 -16.45
N ALA A 298 11.84 45.99 -17.67
CA ALA A 298 13.14 45.79 -18.32
C ALA A 298 13.63 47.07 -19.03
N GLU A 299 12.73 47.91 -19.54
CA GLU A 299 13.08 49.16 -20.23
C GLU A 299 13.37 50.33 -19.27
N HIS A 300 12.90 50.27 -18.01
CA HIS A 300 13.18 51.31 -17.00
C HIS A 300 14.43 51.07 -16.13
N ARG A 301 15.27 50.08 -16.46
CA ARG A 301 16.53 49.78 -15.73
C ARG A 301 17.80 49.95 -16.57
N GLU A 302 17.77 50.79 -17.61
CA GLU A 302 18.98 51.39 -18.17
C GLU A 302 19.46 52.51 -17.21
N PRO A 303 20.67 52.44 -16.62
CA PRO A 303 21.15 53.46 -15.69
C PRO A 303 21.64 54.68 -16.47
N THR A 304 20.86 55.76 -16.49
CA THR A 304 21.37 57.08 -16.86
C THR A 304 22.31 57.59 -15.77
N GLY A 305 23.61 57.49 -16.02
CA GLY A 305 24.57 58.62 -15.99
C GLY A 305 24.98 59.23 -14.64
N HIS A 306 26.27 59.06 -14.34
CA HIS A 306 27.27 60.04 -13.90
C HIS A 306 26.99 61.20 -12.92
N GLU A 307 27.93 61.29 -11.95
CA GLU A 307 28.62 62.47 -11.38
C GLU A 307 27.83 63.54 -10.60
N ARG A 308 28.18 63.69 -9.31
CA ARG A 308 29.13 64.71 -8.82
C ARG A 308 29.69 64.34 -7.44
#